data_AF-A0AA86AMN8-F1
#
_entry.id   AF-A0AA86AMN8-F1
#
_cell.length_a   1.000
_cell.length_b   1.000
_cell.length_c   1.000
_cell.angle_alpha   90.00
_cell.angle_beta   90.00
_cell.angle_gamma   90.00
#
_symmetry.space_group_name_H-M   'P 1'
#
loop_
_entity.id
_entity.type
_entity.pdbx_description
1 polymer ?
#
loop_
_entity_poly.entity_id
_entity_poly.type
_entity_poly.pdbx_seq_one_letter_code
_entity_poly.pdbx_strand_id
1 'polypeptide(L)' 'MANSERENQKYKECGSFNVALDYVSSEDGTFYWEVTIEWTDGTPSDIEEKYDTYEKALKSFERLCH' A
#
# COMPACT_ATOMS: atom_id res chain seq x y z
N MET A 1 -10.61 17.41 0.35
CA MET A 1 -9.43 16.56 0.56
C MET A 1 -9.90 15.51 1.55
N ALA A 2 -10.14 14.28 1.09
CA ALA A 2 -10.56 13.19 1.98
C ALA A 2 -9.35 12.80 2.83
N ASN A 3 -9.48 12.84 4.14
CA ASN A 3 -8.38 12.63 5.07
C ASN A 3 -8.49 11.18 5.57
N SER A 4 -7.88 10.23 4.85
CA SER A 4 -7.75 8.86 5.34
C SER A 4 -6.54 8.76 6.27
N GLU A 5 -6.71 8.09 7.43
CA GLU A 5 -5.59 7.80 8.31
C GLU A 5 -4.90 6.52 7.82
N ARG A 6 -3.58 6.58 7.67
CA ARG A 6 -2.75 5.49 7.17
C ARG A 6 -1.77 5.09 8.26
N GLU A 7 -1.81 3.82 8.65
CA GLU A 7 -0.78 3.24 9.52
C GLU A 7 0.12 2.35 8.66
N ASN A 8 1.36 2.80 8.41
CA ASN A 8 2.33 2.03 7.66
C ASN A 8 2.74 0.79 8.44
N GLN A 9 2.42 -0.40 7.90
CA GLN A 9 2.71 -1.67 8.57
C GLN A 9 4.00 -2.29 8.05
N LYS A 10 4.26 -2.16 6.74
CA LYS A 10 5.44 -2.69 6.08
C LYS A 10 5.89 -1.79 4.94
N TYR A 11 7.19 -1.85 4.69
CA TYR A 11 7.84 -1.16 3.59
C TYR A 11 8.95 -2.05 3.02
N LYS A 12 9.13 -2.04 1.70
CA LYS A 12 10.17 -2.81 1.00
C LYS A 12 10.71 -2.03 -0.18
N GLU A 13 12.04 -1.97 -0.28
CA GLU A 13 12.74 -1.32 -1.39
C GLU A 13 13.01 -2.33 -2.51
N CYS A 14 12.54 -2.08 -3.74
CA CYS A 14 12.76 -2.95 -4.90
C CYS A 14 13.73 -2.34 -5.94
N GLY A 15 14.41 -1.23 -5.62
CA GLY A 15 15.34 -0.53 -6.51
C GLY A 15 14.66 0.53 -7.37
N SER A 16 14.01 0.14 -8.47
CA SER A 16 13.30 1.08 -9.38
C SER A 16 11.99 1.62 -8.80
N PHE A 17 11.46 0.94 -7.80
CA PHE A 17 10.29 1.34 -7.02
C PHE A 17 10.40 0.72 -5.63
N ASN A 18 9.59 1.24 -4.72
CA ASN A 18 9.39 0.71 -3.39
C ASN A 18 7.94 0.30 -3.25
N VAL A 19 7.65 -0.52 -2.25
CA VAL A 19 6.30 -1.00 -1.98
C VAL A 19 6.01 -0.78 -0.52
N ALA A 20 4.89 -0.12 -0.25
CA ALA A 20 4.34 0.07 1.08
C ALA A 20 3.07 -0.78 1.24
N LEU A 21 2.87 -1.32 2.43
CA LEU A 21 1.62 -1.95 2.84
C LEU A 21 1.10 -1.20 4.06
N ASP A 22 -0.05 -0.56 3.87
CA ASP A 22 -0.68 0.31 4.85
C ASP A 22 -2.02 -0.28 5.28
N TYR A 23 -2.36 -0.10 6.56
CA TYR A 23 -3.73 -0.25 7.02
C TYR A 23 -4.40 1.12 6.99
N VAL A 24 -5.54 1.21 6.30
CA VAL A 24 -6.22 2.46 6.01
C VAL A 24 -7.59 2.46 6.66
N SER A 25 -7.87 3.51 7.45
CA SER A 25 -9.22 3.85 7.90
C SER A 25 -9.79 4.97 7.03
N SER A 26 -10.99 4.75 6.53
CA SER A 26 -11.73 5.73 5.73
C SER A 26 -12.73 6.48 6.59
N GLU A 27 -13.09 7.70 6.18
CA GLU A 27 -14.05 8.55 6.91
C GLU A 27 -15.45 7.92 7.02
N ASP A 28 -15.80 7.00 6.13
CA ASP A 28 -17.05 6.23 6.17
C ASP A 28 -17.02 5.08 7.19
N GLY A 29 -15.92 4.93 7.94
CA GLY A 29 -15.70 3.87 8.92
C GLY A 29 -15.32 2.53 8.29
N THR A 30 -15.02 2.49 6.98
CA THR A 30 -14.48 1.30 6.35
C THR A 30 -12.98 1.19 6.62
N PHE A 31 -12.51 -0.04 6.76
CA PHE A 31 -11.12 -0.36 6.97
C PHE A 31 -10.65 -1.33 5.91
N TYR A 32 -9.49 -1.06 5.32
CA TYR A 32 -8.90 -1.94 4.32
C TYR A 32 -7.38 -1.85 4.37
N TRP A 33 -6.75 -2.83 3.74
CA TRP A 33 -5.32 -2.89 3.53
C TRP A 33 -5.00 -2.40 2.14
N GLU A 34 -4.04 -1.49 2.01
CA GLU A 34 -3.63 -0.92 0.74
C GLU A 34 -2.18 -1.27 0.46
N VAL A 35 -1.90 -1.68 -0.78
CA VAL A 35 -0.53 -1.87 -1.26
C VAL A 35 -0.23 -0.74 -2.24
N THR A 36 0.79 0.05 -1.94
CA THR A 36 1.17 1.23 -2.70
C THR A 36 2.54 0.99 -3.34
N ILE A 37 2.65 1.28 -4.64
CA ILE A 37 3.92 1.29 -5.37
C ILE A 37 4.42 2.74 -5.38
N GLU A 38 5.60 2.96 -4.81
CA GLU A 38 6.25 4.27 -4.74
C GLU A 38 7.47 4.27 -5.67
N TRP A 39 7.34 4.90 -6.84
CA TRP A 39 8.40 4.93 -7.85
C TRP A 39 9.55 5.85 -7.41
N THR A 40 10.80 5.41 -7.60
CA THR A 40 11.98 6.17 -7.18
C THR A 40 12.40 7.26 -8.17
N ASP A 41 11.81 7.26 -9.36
CA ASP A 41 12.09 8.23 -10.44
C ASP A 41 11.24 9.51 -10.34
N GLY A 42 10.40 9.62 -9.31
CA GLY A 42 9.48 10.75 -9.11
C GLY A 42 8.15 10.61 -9.84
N THR A 43 7.89 9.47 -10.49
CA THR A 43 6.56 9.11 -10.97
C THR A 43 5.59 9.02 -9.77
N PRO A 44 4.35 9.52 -9.89
CA PRO A 44 3.36 9.44 -8.82
C PRO A 44 3.15 8.00 -8.34
N SER A 45 3.00 7.82 -7.03
CA SER A 45 2.72 6.51 -6.45
C SER A 45 1.39 5.95 -6.96
N ASP A 46 1.37 4.66 -7.28
CA ASP A 46 0.17 3.96 -7.71
C ASP A 46 -0.36 3.09 -6.56
N ILE A 47 -1.68 3.13 -6.33
CA ILE A 47 -2.34 2.13 -5.50
C ILE A 47 -2.47 0.88 -6.37
N GLU A 48 -1.78 -0.20 -6.01
CA GLU A 48 -1.89 -1.45 -6.75
C GLU A 48 -3.29 -2.04 -6.56
N GLU A 49 -3.70 -2.23 -5.30
CA GLU A 49 -4.98 -2.83 -4.96
C GLU A 49 -5.37 -2.57 -3.49
N LYS A 50 -6.67 -2.66 -3.21
CA LYS A 50 -7.24 -2.60 -1.86
C LYS A 50 -7.76 -3.97 -1.44
N TYR A 51 -7.47 -4.37 -0.21
CA TYR A 51 -7.73 -5.69 0.32
C TYR A 51 -8.52 -5.64 1.62
N ASP A 52 -9.48 -6.55 1.77
CA ASP A 52 -10.24 -6.66 3.02
C ASP A 52 -9.42 -7.30 4.17
N THR A 53 -8.38 -8.07 3.83
CA THR A 53 -7.59 -8.83 4.81
C THR A 53 -6.09 -8.63 4.63
N TYR A 54 -5.39 -8.61 5.76
CA TYR A 54 -3.93 -8.48 5.81
C TYR A 54 -3.21 -9.57 5.01
N GLU A 55 -3.66 -10.83 5.08
CA GLU A 55 -3.01 -11.95 4.39
C GLU A 55 -3.04 -11.80 2.86
N LYS A 56 -4.13 -11.25 2.30
CA LYS A 56 -4.23 -10.98 0.87
C LYS A 56 -3.28 -9.85 0.46
N ALA A 57 -3.28 -8.76 1.23
CA ALA A 57 -2.38 -7.63 0.99
C ALA A 57 -0.91 -8.05 1.11
N LEU A 58 -0.56 -8.82 2.14
CA LEU A 58 0.80 -9.32 2.36
C LEU A 58 1.29 -10.16 1.18
N LYS A 59 0.42 -11.03 0.66
CA LYS A 59 0.77 -11.87 -0.49
C LYS A 59 1.06 -11.05 -1.75
N SER A 60 0.34 -9.95 -1.98
CA SER A 60 0.62 -9.04 -3.11
C SER A 60 1.89 -8.24 -2.87
N PHE A 61 2.03 -7.65 -1.68
CA PHE A 61 3.25 -6.95 -1.25
C PHE A 61 4.52 -7.80 -1.44
N GLU A 62 4.48 -9.07 -1.06
CA GLU A 62 5.63 -9.97 -1.19
C GLU A 62 5.99 -10.25 -2.66
N ARG A 63 4.99 -10.32 -3.54
CA ARG A 63 5.17 -10.61 -4.98
C ARG A 63 5.76 -9.48 -5.78
N LEU A 64 5.57 -8.22 -5.37
CA LEU A 64 5.90 -7.06 -6.20
C LEU A 64 7.40 -6.84 -6.41
N CYS A 65 8.27 -7.14 -5.43
CA CYS A 65 9.73 -6.95 -5.61
C CYS A 65 10.47 -8.20 -6.11
N HIS A 66 9.96 -8.91 -7.11
CA HIS A 66 10.59 -10.12 -7.68
C HIS A 66 11.28 -9.88 -9.02
#